data_AF-A0A924M1E4-F1
#
_entry.id   AF-A0A924M1E4-F1
#
_cell.length_a   1.000
_cell.length_b   1.000
_cell.length_c   1.000
_cell.angle_alpha   90.00
_cell.angle_beta   90.00
_cell.angle_gamma   90.00
#
_symmetry.space_group_name_H-M   'P 1'
#
loop_
_entity.id
_entity.type
_entity.pdbx_description
1 polymer ?
#
loop_
_entity_poly.entity_id
_entity_poly.type
_entity_poly.pdbx_seq_one_letter_code
_entity_poly.pdbx_strand_id
1 'polypeptide(L)'
;MPPPFAPGLLPPPRVPSARGYVIGTIGMVLAALAVAYAIFAILSFIDDVNDFQRFKVPGTHTVHVSKPGTVDIFADVSSSQSNVPGLDDLVLTVTNPDGHGVIVQQPRTNETYDLNGRHGQLIARFPASKSGDYELVSRSTSPARVAVGRLALGSVVARAFSGFGAGALLGIGSLILLIVTGVRRGSAKRTRAALGLGAH
;
A
#
# COMPACT_ATOMS: atom_id res chain seq x y z
N MET A 1 -11.27 4.67 77.79
CA MET A 1 -11.60 3.68 76.74
C MET A 1 -11.66 4.42 75.42
N PRO A 2 -10.86 4.07 74.40
CA PRO A 2 -10.98 4.66 73.07
C PRO A 2 -12.31 4.21 72.40
N PRO A 3 -12.95 5.05 71.56
CA PRO A 3 -14.19 4.71 70.88
C PRO A 3 -13.99 3.59 69.84
N PRO A 4 -15.01 2.76 69.57
CA PRO A 4 -14.92 1.68 68.60
C PRO A 4 -14.77 2.23 67.17
N PHE A 5 -13.86 1.63 66.40
CA PHE A 5 -13.67 1.93 64.99
C PHE A 5 -14.96 1.62 64.19
N ALA A 6 -15.45 2.59 63.43
CA ALA A 6 -16.55 2.36 62.50
C ALA A 6 -16.14 1.36 61.40
N PRO A 7 -16.99 0.39 61.03
CA PRO A 7 -16.69 -0.51 59.92
C PRO A 7 -16.47 0.30 58.65
N GLY A 8 -15.27 0.22 58.06
CA GLY A 8 -14.96 0.87 56.80
C GLY A 8 -15.89 0.37 55.71
N LEU A 9 -16.67 1.28 55.12
CA LEU A 9 -17.48 0.99 53.95
C LEU A 9 -16.55 0.52 52.83
N LEU A 10 -16.67 -0.75 52.45
CA LEU A 10 -15.97 -1.26 51.28
C LEU A 10 -16.42 -0.44 50.06
N PRO A 11 -15.49 0.03 49.20
CA PRO A 11 -15.88 0.75 47.99
C PRO A 11 -16.81 -0.12 47.14
N PRO A 12 -17.84 0.47 46.51
CA PRO A 12 -18.81 -0.30 45.75
C PRO A 12 -18.13 -1.07 44.61
N PRO A 13 -18.59 -2.30 44.29
CA PRO A 13 -18.03 -3.09 43.20
C PRO A 13 -18.07 -2.28 41.90
N ARG A 14 -16.90 -2.08 41.26
CA ARG A 14 -16.84 -1.44 39.95
C ARG A 14 -17.44 -2.38 38.91
N VAL A 15 -18.72 -2.21 38.60
CA VAL A 15 -19.35 -2.93 37.48
C VAL A 15 -18.77 -2.41 36.16
N PRO A 16 -18.33 -3.29 35.25
CA PRO A 16 -17.76 -2.87 33.98
C PRO A 16 -18.83 -2.13 33.16
N SER A 17 -18.52 -0.92 32.71
CA SER A 17 -19.49 -0.09 31.99
C SER A 17 -19.69 -0.61 30.56
N ALA A 18 -20.94 -0.70 30.11
CA ALA A 18 -21.29 -1.10 28.74
C ALA A 18 -20.60 -0.24 27.66
N ARG A 19 -20.28 1.01 27.99
CA ARG A 19 -19.53 1.94 27.12
C ARG A 19 -18.14 1.42 26.77
N GLY A 20 -17.45 0.74 27.69
CA GLY A 20 -16.14 0.16 27.42
C GLY A 20 -16.18 -0.96 26.38
N TYR A 21 -17.24 -1.78 26.41
CA TYR A 21 -17.44 -2.83 25.41
C TYR A 21 -17.79 -2.27 24.04
N VAL A 22 -18.64 -1.25 23.96
CA VAL A 22 -19.00 -0.59 22.69
C VAL A 22 -17.79 0.09 22.04
N ILE A 23 -16.97 0.79 22.83
CA ILE A 23 -15.74 1.41 22.31
C ILE A 23 -14.76 0.32 21.84
N GLY A 24 -14.64 -0.78 22.60
CA GLY A 24 -13.80 -1.91 22.25
C GLY A 24 -14.23 -2.61 20.95
N THR A 25 -15.53 -2.83 20.74
CA THR A 25 -16.04 -3.46 19.52
C THR A 25 -15.87 -2.57 18.31
N ILE A 26 -16.16 -1.26 18.43
CA ILE A 26 -15.92 -0.29 17.34
C ILE A 26 -14.43 -0.26 16.97
N GLY A 27 -13.54 -0.21 17.98
CA GLY A 27 -12.10 -0.25 17.74
C GLY A 27 -11.64 -1.53 17.03
N MET A 28 -12.18 -2.69 17.41
CA MET A 28 -11.88 -3.96 16.77
C MET A 28 -12.33 -3.99 15.30
N VAL A 29 -13.53 -3.50 15.01
CA VAL A 29 -14.06 -3.42 13.64
C VAL A 29 -13.21 -2.49 12.78
N LEU A 30 -12.85 -1.30 13.28
CA LEU A 30 -12.00 -0.36 12.56
C LEU A 30 -10.61 -0.94 12.28
N ALA A 31 -10.01 -1.62 13.26
CA ALA A 31 -8.72 -2.29 13.07
C ALA A 31 -8.82 -3.42 12.02
N ALA A 32 -9.87 -4.23 12.07
CA ALA A 32 -10.09 -5.29 11.09
C ALA A 32 -10.27 -4.72 9.66
N LEU A 33 -11.04 -3.64 9.51
CA LEU A 33 -11.21 -2.96 8.22
C LEU A 33 -9.89 -2.38 7.69
N ALA A 34 -9.08 -1.79 8.56
CA ALA A 34 -7.76 -1.26 8.18
C ALA A 34 -6.83 -2.38 7.68
N VAL A 35 -6.79 -3.53 8.37
CA VAL A 35 -6.00 -4.70 7.95
C VAL A 35 -6.51 -5.26 6.62
N ALA A 36 -7.83 -5.44 6.48
CA ALA A 36 -8.43 -5.92 5.24
C ALA A 36 -8.12 -4.99 4.06
N TYR A 37 -8.18 -3.67 4.27
CA TYR A 37 -7.81 -2.68 3.26
C TYR A 37 -6.33 -2.75 2.90
N ALA A 38 -5.43 -2.88 3.88
CA ALA A 38 -3.99 -3.01 3.62
C ALA A 38 -3.68 -4.26 2.80
N ILE A 39 -4.29 -5.40 3.13
CA ILE A 39 -4.16 -6.65 2.36
C ILE A 39 -4.66 -6.43 0.93
N PHE A 40 -5.87 -5.87 0.76
CA PHE A 40 -6.44 -5.59 -0.55
C PHE A 40 -5.55 -4.67 -1.40
N ALA A 41 -4.97 -3.64 -0.80
CA ALA A 41 -4.07 -2.71 -1.48
C ALA A 41 -2.77 -3.39 -1.94
N ILE A 42 -2.17 -4.25 -1.09
CA ILE A 42 -0.98 -5.01 -1.45
C ILE A 42 -1.28 -5.99 -2.59
N LEU A 43 -2.38 -6.74 -2.49
CA LEU A 43 -2.77 -7.70 -3.53
C LEU A 43 -3.05 -6.99 -4.86
N SER A 44 -3.78 -5.87 -4.83
CA SER A 44 -4.06 -5.07 -6.03
C SER A 44 -2.78 -4.55 -6.68
N PHE A 45 -1.81 -4.10 -5.88
CA PHE A 45 -0.52 -3.63 -6.38
C PHE A 45 0.31 -4.76 -7.02
N ILE A 46 0.27 -5.96 -6.45
CA ILE A 46 0.91 -7.14 -7.02
C ILE A 46 0.27 -7.51 -8.37
N ASP A 47 -1.06 -7.52 -8.42
CA ASP A 47 -1.81 -7.83 -9.65
C ASP A 47 -1.52 -6.81 -10.75
N ASP A 48 -1.57 -5.51 -10.42
CA ASP A 48 -1.25 -4.41 -11.35
C ASP A 48 0.15 -4.62 -11.99
N VAL A 49 1.18 -4.92 -11.18
CA VAL A 49 2.57 -5.11 -11.66
C VAL A 49 2.74 -6.39 -12.48
N ASN A 50 1.98 -7.45 -12.14
CA ASN A 50 1.99 -8.68 -12.91
C ASN A 50 1.39 -8.48 -14.31
N ASP A 51 0.34 -7.65 -14.40
CA ASP A 51 -0.38 -7.30 -15.62
C ASP A 51 0.33 -6.30 -16.53
N PHE A 52 1.52 -5.79 -16.13
CA PHE A 52 2.29 -4.90 -16.98
C PHE A 52 2.68 -5.59 -18.29
N GLN A 53 2.41 -4.88 -19.39
CA GLN A 53 2.83 -5.28 -20.72
C GLN A 53 4.33 -4.98 -20.87
N ARG A 54 5.10 -5.98 -21.29
CA ARG A 54 6.57 -5.89 -21.33
C ARG A 54 7.08 -5.93 -22.75
N PHE A 55 7.96 -4.98 -23.07
CA PHE A 55 8.50 -4.80 -24.41
C PHE A 55 10.02 -4.68 -24.39
N LYS A 56 10.66 -5.11 -25.47
CA LYS A 56 12.06 -4.80 -25.75
C LYS A 56 12.13 -3.52 -26.56
N VAL A 57 12.96 -2.57 -26.14
CA VAL A 57 13.18 -1.31 -26.84
C VAL A 57 14.62 -1.28 -27.38
N PRO A 58 14.90 -0.59 -28.50
CA PRO A 58 14.00 0.22 -29.33
C PRO A 58 13.03 -0.61 -30.20
N GLY A 59 11.99 0.04 -30.75
CA GLY A 59 10.96 -0.57 -31.59
C GLY A 59 9.58 0.09 -31.47
N THR A 60 8.62 -0.39 -32.26
CA THR A 60 7.20 0.01 -32.21
C THR A 60 6.40 -1.08 -31.55
N HIS A 61 5.58 -0.71 -30.56
CA HIS A 61 4.79 -1.64 -29.75
C HIS A 61 3.38 -1.12 -29.56
N THR A 62 2.43 -2.04 -29.42
CA THR A 62 1.04 -1.70 -29.07
C THR A 62 0.84 -1.90 -27.57
N VAL A 63 0.36 -0.86 -26.90
CA VAL A 63 0.00 -0.86 -25.48
C VAL A 63 -1.52 -0.85 -25.37
N HIS A 64 -2.10 -1.94 -24.88
CA HIS A 64 -3.54 -2.00 -24.65
C HIS A 64 -3.91 -1.29 -23.34
N VAL A 65 -4.75 -0.26 -23.40
CA VAL A 65 -5.26 0.43 -22.22
C VAL A 65 -6.72 0.08 -22.02
N SER A 66 -7.03 -0.70 -20.98
CA SER A 66 -8.40 -1.15 -20.70
C SER A 66 -9.30 -0.07 -20.08
N LYS A 67 -8.71 0.88 -19.35
CA LYS A 67 -9.43 1.95 -18.65
C LYS A 67 -8.68 3.27 -18.76
N PRO A 68 -9.38 4.42 -18.93
CA PRO A 68 -8.75 5.74 -18.93
C PRO A 68 -7.98 6.03 -17.62
N GLY A 69 -6.93 6.85 -17.72
CA GLY A 69 -6.12 7.32 -16.59
C GLY A 69 -4.65 7.47 -16.95
N THR A 70 -3.81 7.71 -15.94
CA THR A 70 -2.36 7.77 -16.11
C THR A 70 -1.79 6.37 -16.35
N VAL A 71 -1.00 6.23 -17.41
CA VAL A 71 -0.22 5.04 -17.73
C VAL A 71 1.25 5.37 -17.46
N ASP A 72 1.90 4.47 -16.74
CA ASP A 72 3.29 4.56 -16.33
C ASP A 72 4.15 3.60 -17.14
N ILE A 73 5.38 4.04 -17.45
CA ILE A 73 6.38 3.29 -18.19
C ILE A 73 7.59 3.13 -17.28
N PHE A 74 7.89 1.88 -16.95
CA PHE A 74 9.00 1.47 -16.11
C PHE A 74 10.12 0.88 -16.94
N ALA A 75 11.37 1.20 -16.62
CA ALA A 75 12.52 0.44 -17.07
C ALA A 75 12.68 -0.80 -16.18
N ASP A 76 12.89 -1.97 -16.78
CA ASP A 76 13.20 -3.21 -16.04
C ASP A 76 14.68 -3.15 -15.62
N VAL A 77 14.91 -2.95 -14.32
CA VAL A 77 16.26 -2.81 -13.74
C VAL A 77 16.58 -4.12 -13.05
N SER A 78 17.82 -4.59 -13.17
CA SER A 78 18.29 -5.64 -12.26
C SER A 78 18.50 -5.04 -10.87
N SER A 79 18.09 -5.72 -9.80
CA SER A 79 18.22 -5.25 -8.40
C SER A 79 19.66 -4.94 -7.97
N SER A 80 20.66 -5.39 -8.73
CA SER A 80 22.08 -5.10 -8.52
C SER A 80 22.63 -3.91 -9.33
N GLN A 81 21.82 -3.25 -10.16
CA GLN A 81 22.26 -2.15 -11.02
C GLN A 81 21.56 -0.84 -10.64
N SER A 82 22.36 0.20 -10.37
CA SER A 82 21.87 1.55 -10.07
C SER A 82 21.50 2.35 -11.32
N ASN A 83 21.91 1.88 -12.51
CA ASN A 83 21.64 2.51 -13.78
C ASN A 83 21.35 1.42 -14.83
N VAL A 84 20.38 1.66 -15.73
CA VAL A 84 20.10 0.75 -16.85
C VAL A 84 20.74 1.34 -18.11
N PRO A 85 21.73 0.66 -18.72
CA PRO A 85 22.28 1.08 -20.00
C PRO A 85 21.17 1.27 -21.05
N GLY A 86 21.20 2.39 -21.78
CA GLY A 86 20.21 2.70 -22.82
C GLY A 86 18.98 3.50 -22.38
N LEU A 87 18.94 3.96 -21.12
CA LEU A 87 17.91 4.92 -20.68
C LEU A 87 18.29 6.38 -20.98
N ASP A 88 19.57 6.70 -20.95
CA ASP A 88 20.06 8.09 -21.05
C ASP A 88 19.70 8.76 -22.39
N ASP A 89 19.50 7.96 -23.44
CA ASP A 89 19.16 8.39 -24.79
C ASP A 89 17.80 7.87 -25.27
N LEU A 90 17.00 7.27 -24.37
CA LEU A 90 15.71 6.70 -24.72
C LEU A 90 14.68 7.79 -25.00
N VAL A 91 14.20 7.82 -26.24
CA VAL A 91 13.11 8.70 -26.66
C VAL A 91 11.84 7.86 -26.85
N LEU A 92 10.77 8.27 -26.18
CA LEU A 92 9.47 7.64 -26.25
C LEU A 92 8.47 8.59 -26.92
N THR A 93 7.71 8.05 -27.88
CA THR A 93 6.58 8.73 -28.50
C THR A 93 5.36 7.83 -28.38
N VAL A 94 4.24 8.42 -27.98
CA VAL A 94 2.97 7.71 -27.81
C VAL A 94 1.92 8.30 -28.73
N THR A 95 1.21 7.45 -29.46
CA THR A 95 0.06 7.82 -30.29
C THR A 95 -1.18 7.17 -29.70
N ASN A 96 -2.27 7.93 -29.59
CA ASN A 96 -3.54 7.44 -29.08
C ASN A 96 -4.31 6.61 -30.13
N PRO A 97 -5.42 5.96 -29.75
CA PRO A 97 -6.22 5.15 -30.68
C PRO A 97 -6.82 5.91 -31.87
N ASP A 98 -6.87 7.25 -31.85
CA ASP A 98 -7.32 8.06 -32.99
C ASP A 98 -6.19 8.48 -33.93
N GLY A 99 -4.94 8.14 -33.60
CA GLY A 99 -3.76 8.58 -34.34
C GLY A 99 -3.17 9.92 -33.88
N HIS A 100 -3.62 10.50 -32.76
CA HIS A 100 -3.05 11.73 -32.22
C HIS A 100 -1.91 11.47 -31.24
N GLY A 101 -0.84 12.26 -31.33
CA GLY A 101 0.27 12.21 -30.38
C GLY A 101 -0.16 12.56 -28.95
N VAL A 102 0.36 11.82 -27.98
CA VAL A 102 0.15 12.01 -26.54
C VAL A 102 1.43 12.56 -25.92
N ILE A 103 1.29 13.56 -25.05
CA ILE A 103 2.43 14.13 -24.32
C ILE A 103 2.92 13.10 -23.31
N VAL A 104 4.16 12.64 -23.51
CA VAL A 104 4.90 11.82 -22.55
C VAL A 104 5.57 12.76 -21.55
N GLN A 105 5.36 12.49 -20.26
CA GLN A 105 5.87 13.28 -19.15
C GLN A 105 6.98 12.53 -18.44
N GLN A 106 8.07 13.23 -18.14
CA GLN A 106 9.12 12.71 -17.27
C GLN A 106 8.65 12.74 -15.81
N PRO A 107 8.97 11.70 -15.03
CA PRO A 107 8.66 11.68 -13.61
C PRO A 107 9.46 12.77 -12.87
N ARG A 108 8.80 13.44 -11.92
CA ARG A 108 9.43 14.48 -11.09
C ARG A 108 10.22 13.89 -9.92
N THR A 109 9.92 12.66 -9.57
CA THR A 109 10.47 11.92 -8.43
C THR A 109 10.96 10.58 -8.91
N ASN A 110 12.01 10.08 -8.28
CA ASN A 110 12.48 8.73 -8.55
C ASN A 110 11.49 7.74 -7.91
N GLU A 111 10.69 7.07 -8.72
CA GLU A 111 9.73 6.06 -8.29
C GLU A 111 10.25 4.68 -8.73
N THR A 112 10.38 3.77 -7.77
CA THR A 112 10.82 2.39 -8.04
C THR A 112 9.86 1.40 -7.39
N TYR A 113 9.69 0.23 -7.99
CA TYR A 113 9.05 -0.92 -7.33
C TYR A 113 10.02 -2.09 -7.24
N ASP A 114 9.88 -2.89 -6.19
CA ASP A 114 10.51 -4.20 -6.06
C ASP A 114 9.45 -5.20 -5.58
N LEU A 115 9.03 -6.09 -6.48
CA LEU A 115 7.96 -7.05 -6.24
C LEU A 115 8.19 -8.32 -7.03
N ASN A 116 8.02 -9.48 -6.38
CA ASN A 116 8.13 -10.79 -7.03
C ASN A 116 9.43 -10.97 -7.84
N GLY A 117 10.55 -10.42 -7.35
CA GLY A 117 11.84 -10.44 -8.03
C GLY A 117 11.93 -9.56 -9.28
N ARG A 118 10.96 -8.66 -9.48
CA ARG A 118 10.96 -7.66 -10.54
C ARG A 118 11.25 -6.31 -9.92
N HIS A 119 12.21 -5.61 -10.50
CA HIS A 119 12.54 -4.26 -10.10
C HIS A 119 12.31 -3.33 -11.28
N GLY A 120 11.54 -2.27 -11.07
CA GLY A 120 11.24 -1.31 -12.13
C GLY A 120 11.42 0.12 -11.67
N GLN A 121 12.05 0.94 -12.50
CA GLN A 121 12.22 2.37 -12.28
C GLN A 121 11.30 3.15 -13.22
N LEU A 122 10.49 4.06 -12.70
CA LEU A 122 9.62 4.92 -13.51
C LEU A 122 10.49 5.83 -14.37
N ILE A 123 10.29 5.79 -15.68
CA ILE A 123 11.05 6.61 -16.64
C ILE A 123 10.15 7.60 -17.38
N ALA A 124 8.86 7.29 -17.51
CA ALA A 124 7.90 8.14 -18.18
C ALA A 124 6.47 7.80 -17.76
N ARG A 125 5.55 8.74 -17.99
CA ARG A 125 4.11 8.50 -17.91
C ARG A 125 3.35 9.31 -18.95
N PHE A 126 2.16 8.86 -19.31
CA PHE A 126 1.28 9.61 -20.21
C PHE A 126 -0.19 9.48 -19.79
N PRO A 127 -1.02 10.50 -20.07
CA PRO A 127 -2.46 10.42 -19.86
C PRO A 127 -3.11 9.61 -20.98
N ALA A 128 -3.78 8.52 -20.63
CA ALA A 128 -4.68 7.81 -21.52
C ALA A 128 -6.12 8.29 -21.28
N SER A 129 -6.57 9.27 -22.07
CA SER A 129 -7.93 9.84 -21.95
C SER A 129 -9.04 8.85 -22.28
N LYS A 130 -8.71 7.71 -22.92
CA LYS A 130 -9.66 6.67 -23.29
C LYS A 130 -9.04 5.29 -23.20
N SER A 131 -9.90 4.28 -23.26
CA SER A 131 -9.48 2.89 -23.49
C SER A 131 -9.18 2.65 -24.98
N GLY A 132 -8.31 1.69 -25.25
CA GLY A 132 -7.95 1.27 -26.60
C GLY A 132 -6.46 1.00 -26.75
N ASP A 133 -6.04 0.78 -27.98
CA ASP A 133 -4.66 0.48 -28.33
C ASP A 133 -3.88 1.75 -28.61
N TYR A 134 -2.84 1.97 -27.81
CA TYR A 134 -1.91 3.07 -27.97
C TYR A 134 -0.64 2.55 -28.65
N GLU A 135 -0.11 3.30 -29.61
CA GLU A 135 1.16 2.97 -30.24
C GLU A 135 2.30 3.61 -29.45
N LEU A 136 3.26 2.81 -29.01
CA LEU A 136 4.47 3.22 -28.33
C LEU A 136 5.66 3.02 -29.27
N VAL A 137 6.26 4.13 -29.70
CA VAL A 137 7.51 4.11 -30.47
C VAL A 137 8.65 4.47 -29.54
N SER A 138 9.69 3.63 -29.55
CA SER A 138 10.87 3.77 -28.72
C SER A 138 12.13 3.82 -29.57
N ARG A 139 13.03 4.75 -29.26
CA ARG A 139 14.32 4.93 -29.94
C ARG A 139 15.42 5.07 -28.89
N SER A 140 16.48 4.29 -29.02
CA SER A 140 17.71 4.33 -28.21
C SER A 140 18.82 3.64 -28.98
N THR A 141 20.07 3.96 -28.65
CA THR A 141 21.28 3.31 -29.16
C THR A 141 21.54 1.95 -28.50
N SER A 142 20.95 1.68 -27.33
CA SER A 142 21.18 0.45 -26.56
C SER A 142 19.87 -0.27 -26.26
N PRO A 143 19.85 -1.61 -26.31
CA PRO A 143 18.64 -2.37 -26.04
C PRO A 143 18.30 -2.36 -24.54
N ALA A 144 17.04 -2.12 -24.22
CA ALA A 144 16.52 -2.20 -22.85
C ALA A 144 15.17 -2.92 -22.82
N ARG A 145 14.66 -3.18 -21.61
CA ARG A 145 13.30 -3.69 -21.39
C ARG A 145 12.48 -2.64 -20.65
N VAL A 146 11.25 -2.45 -21.12
CA VAL A 146 10.28 -1.57 -20.47
C VAL A 146 9.03 -2.35 -20.11
N ALA A 147 8.41 -1.98 -18.99
CA ALA A 147 7.14 -2.47 -18.54
C ALA A 147 6.14 -1.31 -18.52
N VAL A 148 5.00 -1.48 -19.18
CA VAL A 148 3.98 -0.45 -19.34
C VAL A 148 2.71 -0.91 -18.64
N GLY A 149 2.18 -0.06 -17.77
CA GLY A 149 0.96 -0.37 -17.06
C GLY A 149 0.49 0.78 -16.20
N ARG A 150 -0.47 0.50 -15.33
CA ARG A 150 -1.04 1.51 -14.44
C ARG A 150 -0.70 1.14 -13.03
N LEU A 151 -0.03 2.04 -12.32
CA LEU A 151 0.08 1.94 -10.87
C LEU A 151 -0.99 2.79 -10.22
N ALA A 152 -1.86 2.17 -9.41
CA ALA A 152 -2.83 2.89 -8.61
C ALA A 152 -2.21 3.70 -7.45
N LEU A 153 -0.88 3.78 -7.34
CA LEU A 153 -0.14 4.34 -6.20
C LEU A 153 -0.60 5.77 -5.84
N GLY A 154 -0.74 6.66 -6.83
CA GLY A 154 -1.17 8.03 -6.59
C GLY A 154 -2.61 8.14 -6.06
N SER A 155 -3.50 7.24 -6.47
CA SER A 155 -4.90 7.24 -6.01
C SER A 155 -5.07 6.64 -4.63
N VAL A 156 -4.23 5.67 -4.26
CA VAL A 156 -4.22 5.03 -2.94
C VAL A 156 -3.64 5.98 -1.91
N VAL A 157 -2.49 6.59 -2.21
CA VAL A 157 -1.86 7.61 -1.36
C VAL A 157 -2.78 8.83 -1.23
N ALA A 158 -3.28 9.39 -2.34
CA ALA A 158 -4.17 10.54 -2.28
C ALA A 158 -5.49 10.23 -1.53
N ARG A 159 -6.06 9.03 -1.62
CA ARG A 159 -7.23 8.61 -0.82
C ARG A 159 -6.88 8.36 0.65
N ALA A 160 -5.71 7.79 0.92
CA ALA A 160 -5.19 7.61 2.27
C ALA A 160 -4.94 8.97 2.96
N PHE A 161 -4.57 10.00 2.21
CA PHE A 161 -4.35 11.34 2.78
C PHE A 161 -5.59 12.25 2.72
N SER A 162 -6.48 12.11 1.73
CA SER A 162 -7.66 12.99 1.57
C SER A 162 -8.83 12.68 2.49
N GLY A 163 -8.96 11.44 2.96
CA GLY A 163 -9.96 11.06 3.98
C GLY A 163 -9.37 10.46 5.25
N PHE A 164 -8.14 9.93 5.18
CA PHE A 164 -7.56 9.08 6.23
C PHE A 164 -6.30 9.66 6.88
N GLY A 165 -5.91 10.92 6.67
CA GLY A 165 -4.76 11.50 7.38
C GLY A 165 -4.84 11.32 8.91
N ALA A 166 -6.05 11.41 9.47
CA ALA A 166 -6.32 11.05 10.87
C ALA A 166 -6.49 9.53 11.08
N GLY A 167 -7.16 8.83 10.17
CA GLY A 167 -7.47 7.40 10.27
C GLY A 167 -6.28 6.45 10.08
N ALA A 168 -5.24 6.84 9.32
CA ALA A 168 -4.03 6.07 9.08
C ALA A 168 -3.09 6.15 10.29
N LEU A 169 -2.95 7.31 10.92
CA LEU A 169 -2.23 7.47 12.20
C LEU A 169 -2.94 6.70 13.32
N LEU A 170 -4.26 6.78 13.37
CA LEU A 170 -5.06 5.97 14.30
C LEU A 170 -5.00 4.49 13.95
N GLY A 171 -4.92 4.10 12.68
CA GLY A 171 -4.82 2.72 12.22
C GLY A 171 -3.47 2.08 12.59
N ILE A 172 -2.37 2.78 12.32
CA ILE A 172 -1.01 2.37 12.73
C ILE A 172 -0.93 2.33 14.25
N GLY A 173 -1.40 3.37 14.94
CA GLY A 173 -1.45 3.41 16.41
C GLY A 173 -2.29 2.27 17.00
N SER A 174 -3.44 1.97 16.39
CA SER A 174 -4.33 0.89 16.82
C SER A 174 -3.71 -0.48 16.55
N LEU A 175 -3.05 -0.68 15.41
CA LEU A 175 -2.33 -1.92 15.10
C LEU A 175 -1.20 -2.16 16.10
N ILE A 176 -0.40 -1.14 16.39
CA ILE A 176 0.65 -1.19 17.41
C ILE A 176 0.03 -1.53 18.77
N LEU A 177 -1.06 -0.86 19.17
CA LEU A 177 -1.74 -1.15 20.43
C LEU A 177 -2.31 -2.56 20.47
N LEU A 178 -2.86 -3.09 19.36
CA LEU A 178 -3.41 -4.44 19.26
C LEU A 178 -2.30 -5.49 19.40
N ILE A 179 -1.16 -5.28 18.75
CA ILE A 179 0.05 -6.11 18.91
C ILE A 179 0.52 -6.07 20.37
N VAL A 180 0.69 -4.87 20.95
CA VAL A 180 1.20 -4.71 22.32
C VAL A 180 0.23 -5.29 23.35
N THR A 181 -1.08 -5.05 23.25
CA THR A 181 -2.07 -5.63 24.16
C THR A 181 -2.26 -7.12 23.95
N GLY A 182 -2.21 -7.62 22.71
CA GLY A 182 -2.23 -9.04 22.40
C GLY A 182 -1.05 -9.79 23.02
N VAL A 183 0.17 -9.26 22.85
CA VAL A 183 1.41 -9.83 23.43
C VAL A 183 1.41 -9.72 24.96
N ARG A 184 0.99 -8.58 25.51
CA ARG A 184 0.96 -8.35 26.98
C ARG A 184 -0.11 -9.18 27.67
N ARG A 185 -1.28 -9.39 27.04
CA ARG A 185 -2.36 -10.23 27.58
C ARG A 185 -2.07 -11.73 27.41
N GLY A 186 -1.40 -12.13 26.34
CA GLY A 186 -0.86 -13.48 26.16
C GLY A 186 0.18 -13.83 27.23
N SER A 187 1.05 -12.87 27.57
CA SER A 187 2.00 -13.02 28.68
C SER A 187 1.29 -13.08 30.03
N ALA A 188 0.24 -12.29 30.28
CA ALA A 188 -0.52 -12.34 31.53
C ALA A 188 -1.23 -13.69 31.76
N LYS A 189 -1.73 -14.35 30.69
CA LYS A 189 -2.25 -15.73 30.77
C LYS A 189 -1.13 -16.73 31.08
N ARG A 190 0.06 -16.56 30.48
CA ARG A 190 1.22 -17.41 30.74
C ARG A 190 1.78 -17.23 32.16
N THR A 191 1.82 -16.01 32.68
CA THR A 191 2.24 -15.74 34.06
C THR A 191 1.22 -16.27 35.07
N ARG A 192 -0.08 -16.19 34.80
CA ARG A 192 -1.11 -16.81 35.66
C ARG A 192 -1.10 -18.33 35.61
N ALA A 193 -0.84 -18.91 34.45
CA ALA A 193 -0.65 -20.36 34.30
C ALA A 193 0.65 -20.83 34.99
N ALA A 194 1.72 -20.03 34.94
CA ALA A 194 2.98 -20.31 35.62
C ALA A 194 2.92 -20.11 37.15
N LEU A 195 2.01 -19.25 37.64
CA LEU A 195 1.80 -18.98 39.08
C LEU A 195 0.76 -19.91 39.74
N GLY A 196 0.20 -20.90 39.02
CA GLY A 196 -0.66 -21.93 39.61
C GLY A 196 -1.97 -21.42 40.26
N LEU A 197 -2.41 -20.19 40.00
CA LEU A 197 -3.62 -19.60 40.60
C LEU A 197 -4.87 -19.93 39.78
N GLY A 198 -5.08 -21.21 39.51
CA GLY A 198 -6.17 -21.70 38.67
C GLY A 198 -6.80 -22.99 39.18
N ALA A 199 -7.24 -23.02 40.43
CA ALA A 199 -8.37 -23.82 40.91
C ALA A 199 -8.62 -23.51 42.39
N HIS A 200 -9.74 -22.86 42.69
CA HIS A 200 -10.72 -23.16 43.75
C HIS A 200 -11.78 -22.05 43.76
#